data_AF-L0HBC2-F1
#
_entry.id   AF-L0HBC2-F1
#
_cell.length_a   1.000
_cell.length_b   1.000
_cell.length_c   1.000
_cell.angle_alpha   90.00
_cell.angle_beta   90.00
_cell.angle_gamma   90.00
#
_symmetry.space_group_name_H-M   'P 1'
#
loop_
_entity.id
_entity.type
_entity.pdbx_description
1 polymer ?
#
loop_
_entity_poly.entity_id
_entity_poly.type
_entity_poly.pdbx_seq_one_letter_code
_entity_poly.pdbx_strand_id
1 'polypeptide(L)' 'MLMIHIKKYYEGVSNEEIGTERYNSLEISPVHIHKDKKAHKDALLTLGDEIVTHIHHRPVPPAVNYSHEPASQKVAAEH' A
#
# COMPACT_ATOMS: atom_id res chain seq x y z
N MET A 1 -2.60 7.00 -3.48
CA MET A 1 -2.36 5.92 -4.46
C MET A 1 -1.42 4.85 -3.91
N LEU A 2 -0.16 5.18 -3.60
CA LEU A 2 0.86 4.21 -3.20
C LEU A 2 0.41 3.23 -2.09
N MET A 3 -0.26 3.72 -1.05
CA MET A 3 -0.73 2.87 0.06
C MET A 3 -1.72 1.77 -0.37
N ILE A 4 -2.56 2.04 -1.38
CA ILE A 4 -3.46 1.03 -1.96
C ILE A 4 -2.67 -0.05 -2.69
N HIS A 5 -1.58 0.32 -3.37
CA HIS A 5 -0.70 -0.66 -4.01
C HIS A 5 0.06 -1.50 -2.98
N ILE A 6 0.50 -0.89 -1.88
CA ILE A 6 1.13 -1.62 -0.77
C ILE A 6 0.17 -2.66 -0.19
N LYS A 7 -1.09 -2.27 0.09
CA LYS A 7 -2.15 -3.20 0.52
C LYS A 7 -2.29 -4.34 -0.49
N LYS A 8 -2.58 -4.03 -1.76
CA LYS A 8 -2.80 -5.05 -2.80
C LYS A 8 -1.60 -5.99 -2.98
N TYR A 9 -0.38 -5.45 -2.91
CA TYR A 9 0.83 -6.25 -3.00
C TYR A 9 0.91 -7.22 -1.82
N TYR A 10 0.74 -6.72 -0.59
CA TYR A 10 0.72 -7.55 0.61
C TYR A 10 -0.33 -8.67 0.49
N GLU A 11 -1.57 -8.34 0.12
CA GLU A 11 -2.66 -9.31 -0.01
C GLU A 11 -2.34 -10.35 -1.09
N GLY A 12 -1.74 -9.92 -2.21
CA GLY A 12 -1.33 -10.82 -3.30
C GLY A 12 -0.21 -11.80 -2.92
N VAL A 13 0.77 -11.38 -2.10
CA VAL A 13 1.89 -12.25 -1.69
C VAL A 13 1.58 -13.11 -0.47
N SER A 14 0.68 -12.65 0.40
CA SER A 14 0.30 -13.35 1.63
C SER A 14 -0.94 -14.22 1.47
N ASN A 15 -1.74 -13.99 0.42
CA ASN A 15 -3.08 -14.54 0.23
C ASN A 15 -4.01 -14.28 1.44
N GLU A 16 -3.78 -13.16 2.13
CA GLU A 16 -4.63 -12.65 3.21
C GLU A 16 -5.31 -11.36 2.81
N GLU A 17 -6.49 -11.12 3.35
CA GLU A 17 -7.20 -9.86 3.21
C GLU A 17 -6.95 -8.96 4.42
N ILE A 18 -6.58 -7.71 4.16
CA ILE A 18 -6.50 -6.67 5.18
C ILE A 18 -7.87 -5.97 5.25
N GLY A 19 -8.55 -6.12 6.39
CA GLY A 19 -9.72 -5.32 6.74
C GLY A 19 -9.36 -3.84 6.86
N THR A 20 -10.12 -2.98 6.18
CA THR A 20 -9.87 -1.52 6.14
C THR A 20 -11.16 -0.73 6.38
N GLU A 21 -11.93 -1.13 7.39
CA GLU A 21 -13.25 -0.60 7.71
C GLU A 21 -13.19 0.89 8.05
N ARG A 22 -12.16 1.34 8.77
CA ARG A 22 -12.00 2.75 9.14
C ARG A 22 -11.64 3.57 7.92
N TYR A 23 -10.71 3.10 7.09
CA TYR A 23 -10.39 3.77 5.83
C TYR A 23 -11.62 3.86 4.90
N ASN A 24 -12.39 2.77 4.76
CA ASN A 24 -13.58 2.73 3.91
C ASN A 24 -14.64 3.73 4.39
N SER A 25 -14.80 3.88 5.71
CA SER A 25 -15.74 4.81 6.33
C SER A 25 -15.40 6.29 6.11
N LEU A 26 -14.16 6.62 5.70
CA LEU A 26 -13.78 7.99 5.36
C LEU A 26 -14.32 8.43 3.99
N GLU A 27 -14.75 7.48 3.15
CA GLU A 27 -15.20 7.72 1.77
C GLU A 27 -14.19 8.56 0.95
N ILE A 28 -12.90 8.41 1.26
CA ILE A 28 -11.78 9.02 0.55
C ILE A 28 -11.07 7.91 -0.21
N SER A 29 -10.96 8.10 -1.53
CA SER A 29 -10.17 7.25 -2.42
C SER A 29 -9.20 8.13 -3.21
N PRO A 30 -8.05 7.60 -3.66
CA PRO A 30 -7.07 8.38 -4.41
C PRO A 30 -7.58 9.09 -5.67
N VAL A 31 -8.73 8.67 -6.21
CA VAL A 31 -9.39 9.32 -7.36
C VAL A 31 -10.05 10.66 -7.00
N HIS A 32 -10.30 10.91 -5.71
CA HIS A 32 -10.96 12.14 -5.24
C HIS A 32 -10.00 13.32 -5.18
N ILE A 33 -9.36 13.66 -6.31
CA ILE A 33 -8.32 14.70 -6.40
C ILE A 33 -8.76 16.11 -5.99
N HIS A 34 -10.07 16.34 -5.88
CA HIS A 34 -10.66 17.61 -5.48
C HIS A 34 -11.00 17.70 -3.98
N LYS A 35 -10.86 16.61 -3.20
CA LYS A 35 -11.10 16.64 -1.75
C LYS A 35 -9.93 17.29 -1.01
N ASP A 36 -10.20 17.75 0.20
CA ASP A 36 -9.21 18.49 1.00
C ASP A 36 -7.96 17.67 1.31
N LYS A 37 -6.81 18.36 1.34
CA LYS A 37 -5.52 17.78 1.71
C LYS A 37 -5.56 17.09 3.07
N LYS A 38 -6.33 17.61 4.03
CA LYS A 38 -6.51 16.99 5.35
C LYS A 38 -7.19 15.62 5.23
N ALA A 39 -8.27 15.52 4.46
CA ALA A 39 -9.01 14.27 4.27
C ALA A 39 -8.12 13.19 3.64
N HIS A 40 -7.28 13.56 2.67
CA HIS A 40 -6.30 12.63 2.08
C HIS A 40 -5.23 12.16 3.07
N LYS A 41 -4.76 13.04 3.97
CA LYS A 41 -3.80 12.66 5.02
C LYS A 41 -4.44 11.72 6.03
N ASP A 42 -5.65 12.03 6.47
CA ASP A 42 -6.39 11.20 7.43
C ASP A 42 -6.63 9.80 6.84
N ALA A 43 -7.00 9.72 5.56
CA ALA A 43 -7.14 8.46 4.84
C ALA A 43 -5.83 7.68 4.71
N LEU A 44 -4.72 8.37 4.39
CA LEU A 44 -3.40 7.75 4.29
C LEU A 44 -2.94 7.16 5.64
N LEU A 45 -3.09 7.92 6.72
CA LEU A 45 -2.70 7.51 8.05
C LEU A 45 -3.57 6.36 8.56
N THR A 46 -4.89 6.44 8.35
CA THR A 46 -5.83 5.39 8.75
C THR A 46 -5.53 4.07 8.04
N LEU A 47 -5.31 4.11 6.72
CA LEU A 47 -4.98 2.92 5.96
C LEU A 47 -3.62 2.32 6.37
N GLY A 48 -2.61 3.17 6.61
CA GLY A 48 -1.31 2.72 7.08
C GLY A 48 -1.39 2.03 8.45
N ASP A 49 -2.17 2.60 9.37
CA ASP A 49 -2.41 2.06 10.70
C ASP A 49 -3.09 0.68 10.63
N GLU A 50 -4.12 0.52 9.79
CA GLU A 50 -4.81 -0.77 9.59
C GLU A 50 -3.89 -1.83 8.99
N ILE A 51 -3.06 -1.47 8.01
CA ILE A 51 -2.07 -2.39 7.41
C ILE A 51 -1.04 -2.85 8.46
N VAL A 52 -0.43 -1.91 9.19
CA VAL A 52 0.60 -2.23 10.19
C VAL A 52 0.01 -3.06 11.33
N THR A 53 -1.19 -2.69 11.79
CA THR A 53 -1.93 -3.43 12.81
C THR A 53 -2.18 -4.86 12.36
N HIS A 54 -2.65 -5.07 11.14
CA HIS A 54 -2.88 -6.41 10.60
C HIS A 54 -1.59 -7.24 10.56
N ILE A 55 -0.49 -6.67 10.03
CA ILE A 55 0.81 -7.35 9.94
C ILE A 55 1.35 -7.69 11.33
N HIS A 56 1.19 -6.82 12.33
CA HIS A 56 1.69 -7.03 13.68
C HIS A 56 0.94 -8.13 14.44
N HIS A 57 -0.33 -8.36 14.12
CA HIS A 57 -1.11 -9.45 14.73
C HIS A 57 -0.78 -10.83 14.14
N ARG A 58 0.12 -10.94 13.16
CA ARG A 58 0.58 -12.23 12.66
C ARG A 58 1.58 -12.91 13.62
N PRO A 59 1.43 -14.21 13.89
CA PRO A 59 2.39 -14.98 14.69
C PRO A 59 3.74 -15.17 14.01
N VAL A 60 3.79 -15.10 12.67
CA VAL A 60 5.00 -15.31 11.85
C VAL A 60 5.14 -14.14 10.87
N PRO A 61 6.25 -13.38 10.91
CA PRO A 61 6.49 -12.32 9.94
C PRO A 61 6.52 -12.89 8.53
N PRO A 62 5.91 -12.23 7.54
CA PRO A 62 5.98 -12.68 6.15
C PRO A 62 7.45 -12.73 5.70
N ALA A 63 7.87 -13.88 5.16
CA ALA A 63 9.19 -14.02 4.55
C ALA A 63 9.22 -13.16 3.28
N VAL A 64 9.88 -12.00 3.35
CA VAL A 64 10.02 -11.11 2.20
C VAL A 64 11.21 -11.59 1.37
N ASN A 65 10.93 -12.41 0.36
CA ASN A 65 11.95 -12.82 -0.62
C ASN A 65 12.17 -11.66 -1.59
N TYR A 66 13.15 -10.81 -1.31
CA TYR A 66 13.60 -9.79 -2.26
C TYR A 66 14.25 -10.49 -3.46
N SER A 67 13.53 -10.55 -4.59
CA SER A 67 14.14 -10.94 -5.86
C SER A 67 15.06 -9.81 -6.31
N HIS A 68 16.37 -10.00 -6.20
CA HIS A 68 17.37 -9.12 -6.80
C HIS A 68 17.34 -9.33 -8.32
N GLU A 69 16.32 -8.83 -9.02
CA GLU A 69 16.48 -8.58 -10.45
C GLU A 69 17.30 -7.28 -10.60
N PRO A 70 18.53 -7.33 -11.12
CA PRO A 70 19.25 -6.11 -11.44
C PRO A 70 18.45 -5.38 -12.49
N ALA A 71 17.98 -4.17 -12.17
CA ALA A 71 17.32 -3.29 -13.12
C ALA A 71 18.24 -3.12 -14.34
N SER A 72 17.89 -3.77 -15.45
CA SER A 72 18.61 -3.64 -16.72
C SER A 72 18.37 -2.23 -17.23
N GLN A 73 19.28 -1.33 -16.85
CA GLN A 73 19.26 0.08 -17.18
C GLN A 73 19.60 0.24 -18.66
N LYS A 74 18.62 0.05 -19.55
CA LYS A 74 18.77 0.36 -20.97
C LYS A 74 18.60 1.86 -21.16
N VAL A 75 19.67 2.62 -20.91
CA VAL A 75 19.74 4.05 -21.24
C VAL A 75 19.82 4.16 -22.77
N ALA A 76 18.79 4.70 -23.40
CA ALA A 76 18.85 5.11 -24.79
C ALA A 76 19.72 6.38 -24.87
N ALA A 77 20.85 6.28 -25.56
CA ALA A 77 21.60 7.46 -25.98
C ALA A 77 20.95 7.99 -27.26
N GLU A 78 20.45 9.23 -27.23
CA GLU A 78 20.12 10.00 -28.43
C GLU A 78 21.41 10.30 -29.21
N HIS A 79 21.33 10.18 -30.54
CA HIS A 79 22.38 10.48 -31.52
C HIS A 79 21.96 11.70 -32.34
#